data_AF-A0A0M2K1N2-F1
#
_entry.id   AF-A0A0M2K1N2-F1
#
_cell.length_a   1.000
_cell.length_b   1.000
_cell.length_c   1.000
_cell.angle_alpha   90.00
_cell.angle_beta   90.00
_cell.angle_gamma   90.00
#
_symmetry.space_group_name_H-M   'P 1'
#
loop_
_entity.id
_entity.type
_entity.pdbx_description
1 polymer ?
#
loop_
_entity_poly.entity_id
_entity_poly.type
_entity_poly.pdbx_seq_one_letter_code
_entity_poly.pdbx_strand_id
1 'polypeptide(L)'
;MQVAWAAHRFFGLIHDEKIAGLVGRADEAGAANAWPVALLPKYLAACGIATGGQTALAKILIAMEGAGLLMRAGWDPRMNGMPWIGQLYISQGQRSELIKGNLWLSEVIGPDLVIQSYNLVTVQISGGEGKPSGTGLVLDQSHIVTNRHVLEGLIGDRVRADEAIEVHPSFKAPDAQWVSRPSYAIAHPEIDVAVITAEFAEGQGLLALPGMAFRNPRWDDDIRVFGFPYVMGLTEQPITVEHGDVVNVAAEAPAVGGFPRHKVFLTSAIERPGNSGGPIVAQDGRVVGLVVDHTRSGMSGSGPDATAGDGTPPFYRGIPAGEVVRAVEEMGFTGIAILEDGAAE
;
A
#
# COMPACT_ATOMS: atom_id res chain seq x y z
N MET A 1 -13.23 -2.25 -10.75
CA MET A 1 -13.53 -1.49 -9.51
C MET A 1 -15.02 -1.19 -9.34
N GLN A 2 -15.66 -0.36 -10.20
CA GLN A 2 -17.07 0.05 -10.03
C GLN A 2 -18.06 -1.12 -9.88
N VAL A 3 -17.90 -2.18 -10.68
CA VAL A 3 -18.73 -3.40 -10.58
C VAL A 3 -18.57 -4.10 -9.23
N ALA A 4 -17.35 -4.20 -8.69
CA ALA A 4 -17.10 -4.84 -7.39
C ALA A 4 -17.73 -4.04 -6.24
N TRP A 5 -17.58 -2.71 -6.28
CA TRP A 5 -18.23 -1.81 -5.31
C TRP A 5 -19.76 -1.96 -5.34
N ALA A 6 -20.34 -1.93 -6.55
CA ALA A 6 -21.77 -2.09 -6.74
C ALA A 6 -22.26 -3.48 -6.29
N ALA A 7 -21.52 -4.54 -6.57
CA ALA A 7 -21.84 -5.90 -6.13
C ALA A 7 -21.80 -6.04 -4.61
N HIS A 8 -20.78 -5.48 -3.94
CA HIS A 8 -20.66 -5.51 -2.48
C HIS A 8 -21.84 -4.82 -1.80
N ARG A 9 -22.29 -3.69 -2.34
CA ARG A 9 -23.50 -2.99 -1.86
C ARG A 9 -24.78 -3.76 -2.19
N PHE A 10 -24.87 -4.32 -3.39
CA PHE A 10 -26.05 -5.05 -3.88
C PHE A 10 -26.34 -6.30 -3.05
N PHE A 11 -25.31 -7.09 -2.74
CA PHE A 11 -25.45 -8.31 -1.95
C PHE A 11 -25.43 -8.06 -0.42
N GLY A 12 -25.59 -6.82 0.04
CA GLY A 12 -25.69 -6.53 1.46
C GLY A 12 -26.81 -7.36 2.12
N LEU A 13 -26.57 -7.82 3.36
CA LEU A 13 -27.52 -8.67 4.08
C LEU A 13 -28.90 -8.01 4.25
N ILE A 14 -28.93 -6.70 4.48
CA ILE A 14 -30.15 -5.90 4.58
C ILE A 14 -30.26 -5.04 3.33
N HIS A 15 -31.36 -5.19 2.59
CA HIS A 15 -31.53 -4.54 1.30
C HIS A 15 -32.06 -3.10 1.42
N ASP A 16 -31.33 -2.17 0.82
CA ASP A 16 -31.72 -0.77 0.67
C ASP A 16 -32.96 -0.64 -0.23
N GLU A 17 -33.94 0.16 0.20
CA GLU A 17 -35.21 0.35 -0.52
C GLU A 17 -35.01 0.83 -1.96
N LYS A 18 -34.03 1.71 -2.21
CA LYS A 18 -33.72 2.19 -3.55
C LYS A 18 -33.17 1.07 -4.41
N ILE A 19 -32.23 0.28 -3.89
CA ILE A 19 -31.64 -0.86 -4.63
C ILE A 19 -32.72 -1.89 -4.96
N ALA A 20 -33.53 -2.24 -3.96
CA ALA A 20 -34.64 -3.17 -4.09
C ALA A 20 -35.65 -2.70 -5.17
N GLY A 21 -35.98 -1.40 -5.17
CA GLY A 21 -36.81 -0.78 -6.21
C GLY A 21 -36.22 -0.91 -7.62
N LEU A 22 -34.91 -0.68 -7.79
CA LEU A 22 -34.25 -0.77 -9.11
C LEU A 22 -34.31 -2.18 -9.72
N VAL A 23 -34.34 -3.23 -8.90
CA VAL A 23 -34.45 -4.61 -9.37
C VAL A 23 -35.89 -5.14 -9.37
N GLY A 24 -36.87 -4.35 -8.93
CA GLY A 24 -38.29 -4.74 -8.88
C GLY A 24 -38.58 -5.70 -7.71
N ARG A 25 -37.91 -5.51 -6.58
CA ARG A 25 -38.04 -6.26 -5.32
C ARG A 25 -38.33 -5.33 -4.14
N ALA A 26 -39.07 -4.25 -4.35
CA ALA A 26 -39.35 -3.26 -3.30
C ALA A 26 -40.04 -3.87 -2.06
N ASP A 27 -40.73 -4.99 -2.22
CA ASP A 27 -41.31 -5.81 -1.16
C ASP A 27 -40.27 -6.48 -0.25
N GLU A 28 -39.03 -6.65 -0.72
CA GLU A 28 -37.91 -7.20 0.04
C GLU A 28 -37.04 -6.10 0.69
N ALA A 29 -37.44 -4.82 0.59
CA ALA A 29 -36.72 -3.71 1.22
C ALA A 29 -36.68 -3.88 2.76
N GLY A 30 -35.49 -3.75 3.35
CA GLY A 30 -35.27 -3.95 4.78
C GLY A 30 -35.31 -5.41 5.25
N ALA A 31 -35.59 -6.37 4.35
CA ALA A 31 -35.51 -7.79 4.68
C ALA A 31 -34.05 -8.24 4.77
N ALA A 32 -33.80 -9.23 5.63
CA ALA A 32 -32.51 -9.89 5.77
C ALA A 32 -32.51 -11.19 4.96
N ASN A 33 -32.06 -11.13 3.70
CA ASN A 33 -32.00 -12.29 2.81
C ASN A 33 -30.83 -12.21 1.83
N ALA A 34 -30.60 -13.31 1.12
CA ALA A 34 -29.60 -13.38 0.06
C ALA A 34 -30.25 -13.17 -1.30
N TRP A 35 -29.55 -12.49 -2.20
CA TRP A 35 -30.02 -12.24 -3.57
C TRP A 35 -29.26 -13.07 -4.61
N PRO A 36 -29.94 -13.54 -5.67
CA PRO A 36 -29.31 -14.27 -6.75
C PRO A 36 -28.53 -13.34 -7.68
N VAL A 37 -27.45 -13.86 -8.27
CA VAL A 37 -26.65 -13.17 -9.30
C VAL A 37 -27.50 -12.66 -10.46
N ALA A 38 -28.62 -13.34 -10.78
CA ALA A 38 -29.58 -12.95 -11.81
C ALA A 38 -30.05 -11.48 -11.75
N LEU A 39 -30.14 -10.91 -10.54
CA LEU A 39 -30.64 -9.56 -10.34
C LEU A 39 -29.56 -8.49 -10.50
N LEU A 40 -28.29 -8.87 -10.34
CA LEU A 40 -27.17 -7.93 -10.35
C LEU A 40 -27.00 -7.21 -11.70
N PRO A 41 -27.08 -7.87 -12.88
CA PRO A 41 -27.01 -7.15 -14.16
C PRO A 41 -28.08 -6.07 -14.32
N LYS A 42 -29.28 -6.29 -13.79
CA LYS A 42 -30.37 -5.29 -13.82
C LYS A 42 -30.03 -4.09 -12.94
N TYR A 43 -29.49 -4.34 -11.75
CA TYR A 43 -29.01 -3.27 -10.87
C TYR A 43 -27.87 -2.47 -11.51
N LEU A 44 -26.86 -3.15 -12.07
CA LEU A 44 -25.72 -2.50 -12.71
C LEU A 44 -26.15 -1.63 -13.91
N ALA A 45 -27.08 -2.14 -14.74
CA ALA A 45 -27.65 -1.38 -15.85
C ALA A 45 -28.41 -0.13 -15.37
N ALA A 46 -29.19 -0.26 -14.29
CA ALA A 46 -29.91 0.87 -13.69
C ALA A 46 -28.97 1.94 -13.12
N CYS A 47 -27.79 1.55 -12.66
CA CYS A 47 -26.73 2.47 -12.22
C CYS A 47 -25.85 3.01 -13.36
N GLY A 48 -26.09 2.60 -14.61
CA GLY A 48 -25.26 2.99 -15.75
C GLY A 48 -23.85 2.38 -15.75
N ILE A 49 -23.63 1.27 -15.02
CA ILE A 49 -22.33 0.63 -14.88
C ILE A 49 -22.17 -0.44 -15.96
N ALA A 50 -21.17 -0.27 -16.84
CA ALA A 50 -20.83 -1.26 -17.85
C ALA A 50 -20.13 -2.48 -17.20
N THR A 51 -20.63 -3.68 -17.51
CA THR A 51 -20.16 -4.92 -16.87
C THR A 51 -19.04 -5.63 -17.62
N GLY A 52 -18.77 -5.25 -18.88
CA GLY A 52 -17.85 -5.98 -19.76
C GLY A 52 -18.37 -7.36 -20.21
N GLY A 53 -19.66 -7.65 -19.98
CA GLY A 53 -20.30 -8.93 -20.30
C GLY A 53 -20.34 -9.92 -19.12
N GLN A 54 -20.98 -11.07 -19.34
CA GLN A 54 -21.24 -12.04 -18.26
C GLN A 54 -19.97 -12.69 -17.72
N THR A 55 -18.98 -12.97 -18.59
CA THR A 55 -17.70 -13.56 -18.18
C THR A 55 -16.91 -12.62 -17.28
N ALA A 56 -16.89 -11.32 -17.59
CA ALA A 56 -16.21 -10.33 -16.78
C ALA A 56 -16.88 -10.17 -15.40
N LEU A 57 -18.22 -10.13 -15.38
CA LEU A 57 -18.99 -10.12 -14.13
C LEU A 57 -18.70 -11.37 -13.27
N ALA A 58 -18.71 -12.56 -13.88
CA ALA A 58 -18.41 -13.81 -13.19
C ALA A 58 -17.02 -13.82 -12.55
N LYS A 59 -16.00 -13.35 -13.28
CA LYS A 59 -14.63 -13.23 -12.76
C LYS A 59 -14.55 -12.33 -11.53
N ILE A 60 -15.23 -11.18 -11.57
CA ILE A 60 -15.25 -10.24 -10.44
C ILE A 60 -15.91 -10.89 -9.23
N LEU A 61 -17.06 -11.54 -9.39
CA LEU A 61 -17.75 -12.19 -8.27
C LEU A 61 -16.94 -13.34 -7.66
N ILE A 62 -16.27 -14.15 -8.50
CA ILE A 62 -15.37 -15.20 -8.02
C ILE A 62 -14.19 -14.60 -7.25
N ALA A 63 -13.59 -13.51 -7.75
CA ALA A 63 -12.51 -12.83 -7.06
C ALA A 63 -12.98 -12.23 -5.72
N MET A 64 -14.18 -11.65 -5.66
CA MET A 64 -14.78 -11.17 -4.41
C MET A 64 -15.09 -12.29 -3.43
N GLU A 65 -15.52 -13.46 -3.90
CA GLU A 65 -15.67 -14.65 -3.06
C GLU A 65 -14.31 -15.13 -2.52
N GLY A 66 -13.29 -15.20 -3.37
CA GLY A 66 -11.93 -15.59 -2.98
C GLY A 66 -11.31 -14.65 -1.95
N ALA A 67 -11.60 -13.34 -2.05
CA ALA A 67 -11.19 -12.33 -1.08
C ALA A 67 -12.09 -12.29 0.18
N GLY A 68 -13.05 -13.21 0.32
CA GLY A 68 -13.95 -13.29 1.48
C GLY A 68 -14.98 -12.14 1.58
N LEU A 69 -15.09 -11.30 0.55
CA LEU A 69 -16.05 -10.19 0.50
C LEU A 69 -17.48 -10.64 0.21
N LEU A 70 -17.63 -11.77 -0.48
CA LEU A 70 -18.92 -12.41 -0.74
C LEU A 70 -18.91 -13.83 -0.19
N MET A 71 -19.99 -14.22 0.47
CA MET A 71 -20.25 -15.59 0.88
C MET A 71 -21.38 -16.19 0.06
N ARG A 72 -21.18 -17.43 -0.39
CA ARG A 72 -22.24 -18.22 -1.00
C ARG A 72 -23.31 -18.55 0.03
N ALA A 73 -24.55 -18.16 -0.24
CA ALA A 73 -25.70 -18.35 0.64
C ALA A 73 -26.69 -19.40 0.09
N GLY A 74 -26.18 -20.39 -0.64
CA GLY A 74 -26.98 -21.38 -1.33
C GLY A 74 -27.37 -20.97 -2.76
N TRP A 75 -28.47 -21.50 -3.27
CA TRP A 75 -28.84 -21.36 -4.67
C TRP A 75 -30.37 -21.24 -4.82
N ASP A 76 -30.82 -20.37 -5.73
CA ASP A 76 -32.25 -20.10 -5.94
C ASP A 76 -32.92 -21.28 -6.69
N PRO A 77 -33.84 -22.02 -6.04
CA PRO A 77 -34.48 -23.20 -6.61
C PRO A 77 -35.24 -22.92 -7.92
N ARG A 78 -35.63 -21.67 -8.17
CA ARG A 78 -36.38 -21.27 -9.37
C ARG A 78 -35.51 -21.22 -10.63
N MET A 79 -34.19 -21.22 -10.50
CA MET A 79 -33.25 -21.01 -11.61
C MET A 79 -32.69 -22.32 -12.19
N ASN A 80 -33.42 -23.44 -12.07
CA ASN A 80 -32.89 -24.79 -12.33
C ASN A 80 -32.32 -24.95 -13.74
N GLY A 81 -31.09 -25.47 -13.82
CA GLY A 81 -30.32 -25.52 -15.06
C GLY A 81 -29.45 -24.28 -15.37
N MET A 82 -29.48 -23.23 -14.54
CA MET A 82 -28.62 -22.04 -14.67
C MET A 82 -27.71 -21.88 -13.43
N PRO A 83 -26.67 -22.72 -13.29
CA PRO A 83 -25.91 -22.85 -12.05
C PRO A 83 -25.26 -21.55 -11.56
N TRP A 84 -24.74 -20.71 -12.46
CA TRP A 84 -24.08 -19.46 -12.08
C TRP A 84 -25.07 -18.33 -11.73
N ILE A 85 -26.16 -18.20 -12.49
CA ILE A 85 -27.11 -17.08 -12.37
C ILE A 85 -28.00 -17.23 -11.12
N GLY A 86 -28.29 -18.48 -10.71
CA GLY A 86 -29.06 -18.77 -9.50
C GLY A 86 -28.26 -18.72 -8.20
N GLN A 87 -26.94 -18.56 -8.23
CA GLN A 87 -26.11 -18.50 -7.03
C GLN A 87 -26.53 -17.32 -6.14
N LEU A 88 -26.78 -17.58 -4.86
CA LEU A 88 -27.09 -16.56 -3.87
C LEU A 88 -25.81 -16.08 -3.20
N TYR A 89 -25.68 -14.77 -3.01
CA TYR A 89 -24.57 -14.18 -2.25
C TYR A 89 -25.07 -13.27 -1.13
N ILE A 90 -24.27 -13.24 -0.05
CA ILE A 90 -24.33 -12.23 1.00
C ILE A 90 -22.95 -11.57 1.08
N SER A 91 -22.95 -10.25 1.12
CA SER A 91 -21.75 -9.45 1.32
C SER A 91 -21.36 -9.45 2.79
N GLN A 92 -20.09 -9.71 3.06
CA GLN A 92 -19.52 -9.60 4.39
C GLN A 92 -19.01 -8.18 4.61
N GLY A 93 -19.34 -7.59 5.75
CA GLY A 93 -18.75 -6.32 6.14
C GLY A 93 -17.26 -6.50 6.42
N GLN A 94 -16.41 -5.65 5.85
CA GLN A 94 -15.04 -5.54 6.33
C GLN A 94 -14.98 -4.59 7.54
N ARG A 95 -14.15 -4.90 8.52
CA ARG A 95 -13.75 -3.96 9.58
C ARG A 95 -12.31 -3.56 9.29
N SER A 96 -12.14 -2.57 8.43
CA SER A 96 -10.83 -2.07 8.04
C SER A 96 -10.90 -0.61 7.61
N GLU A 97 -9.82 0.13 7.89
CA GLU A 97 -9.54 1.47 7.40
C GLU A 97 -9.56 1.56 5.88
N LEU A 98 -9.20 0.47 5.19
CA LEU A 98 -9.17 0.41 3.72
C LEU A 98 -10.53 0.76 3.08
N ILE A 99 -11.64 0.60 3.81
CA ILE A 99 -13.00 0.94 3.36
C ILE A 99 -13.18 2.46 3.16
N LYS A 100 -12.36 3.30 3.82
CA LYS A 100 -12.36 4.75 3.57
C LYS A 100 -11.85 5.10 2.16
N GLY A 101 -11.16 4.17 1.51
CA GLY A 101 -10.71 4.28 0.12
C GLY A 101 -11.14 3.09 -0.72
N ASN A 102 -10.30 2.73 -1.69
CA ASN A 102 -10.55 1.61 -2.61
C ASN A 102 -9.67 0.39 -2.32
N LEU A 103 -8.68 0.50 -1.41
CA LEU A 103 -7.69 -0.55 -1.16
C LEU A 103 -8.30 -1.85 -0.60
N TRP A 104 -9.51 -1.81 -0.06
CA TRP A 104 -10.24 -3.00 0.38
C TRP A 104 -10.59 -3.95 -0.79
N LEU A 105 -10.46 -3.49 -2.03
CA LEU A 105 -10.63 -4.27 -3.26
C LEU A 105 -9.29 -4.80 -3.82
N SER A 106 -8.17 -4.64 -3.12
CA SER A 106 -6.84 -5.01 -3.63
C SER A 106 -6.75 -6.49 -4.03
N GLU A 107 -7.30 -7.40 -3.24
CA GLU A 107 -7.32 -8.83 -3.57
C GLU A 107 -8.30 -9.19 -4.70
N VAL A 108 -9.28 -8.32 -4.97
CA VAL A 108 -10.28 -8.53 -6.05
C VAL A 108 -9.77 -8.02 -7.39
N ILE A 109 -9.18 -6.82 -7.38
CA ILE A 109 -8.69 -6.16 -8.60
C ILE A 109 -7.27 -6.62 -8.92
N GLY A 110 -6.50 -6.96 -7.89
CA GLY A 110 -5.12 -7.41 -8.01
C GLY A 110 -4.11 -6.25 -7.97
N PRO A 111 -2.86 -6.53 -8.39
CA PRO A 111 -1.72 -5.63 -8.21
C PRO A 111 -1.90 -4.26 -8.84
N ASP A 112 -2.62 -4.13 -9.95
CA ASP A 112 -2.79 -2.86 -10.65
C ASP A 112 -3.40 -1.77 -9.75
N LEU A 113 -4.35 -2.13 -8.88
CA LEU A 113 -4.95 -1.19 -7.94
C LEU A 113 -3.93 -0.72 -6.90
N VAL A 114 -3.15 -1.65 -6.35
CA VAL A 114 -2.10 -1.36 -5.36
C VAL A 114 -1.04 -0.45 -5.99
N ILE A 115 -0.54 -0.83 -7.17
CA ILE A 115 0.47 -0.08 -7.91
C ILE A 115 -0.01 1.33 -8.20
N GLN A 116 -1.20 1.50 -8.78
CA GLN A 116 -1.72 2.83 -9.09
C GLN A 116 -1.94 3.68 -7.84
N SER A 117 -2.44 3.09 -6.76
CA SER A 117 -2.74 3.81 -5.51
C SER A 117 -1.47 4.28 -4.81
N TYR A 118 -0.48 3.40 -4.63
CA TYR A 118 0.76 3.75 -3.94
C TYR A 118 1.73 4.55 -4.80
N ASN A 119 1.66 4.42 -6.13
CA ASN A 119 2.41 5.29 -7.03
C ASN A 119 2.07 6.77 -6.74
N LEU A 120 0.79 7.11 -6.54
CA LEU A 120 0.36 8.48 -6.28
C LEU A 120 0.88 9.10 -4.96
N VAL A 121 1.26 8.28 -3.99
CA VAL A 121 1.64 8.71 -2.64
C VAL A 121 3.06 8.31 -2.24
N THR A 122 3.82 7.76 -3.18
CA THR A 122 5.26 7.49 -3.03
C THR A 122 6.05 8.61 -3.69
N VAL A 123 7.00 9.18 -2.96
CA VAL A 123 7.76 10.36 -3.36
C VAL A 123 9.25 10.09 -3.32
N GLN A 124 9.98 10.69 -4.22
CA GLN A 124 11.44 10.71 -4.19
C GLN A 124 11.87 11.80 -3.21
N ILE A 125 12.86 11.50 -2.37
CA ILE A 125 13.47 12.45 -1.45
C ILE A 125 14.91 12.66 -1.92
N SER A 126 15.29 13.90 -2.19
CA SER A 126 16.66 14.25 -2.61
C SER A 126 17.11 15.56 -1.95
N GLY A 127 18.38 15.90 -2.11
CA GLY A 127 18.93 17.19 -1.67
C GLY A 127 19.51 17.98 -2.83
N GLY A 128 18.96 17.76 -4.03
CA GLY A 128 19.41 18.36 -5.28
C GLY A 128 20.48 17.54 -6.03
N GLU A 129 21.02 18.15 -7.08
CA GLU A 129 21.92 17.50 -8.03
C GLU A 129 23.23 17.02 -7.35
N GLY A 130 23.59 15.75 -7.58
CA GLY A 130 24.81 15.13 -7.05
C GLY A 130 24.74 14.68 -5.58
N LYS A 131 23.62 14.92 -4.87
CA LYS A 131 23.39 14.36 -3.52
C LYS A 131 22.71 12.98 -3.59
N PRO A 132 22.85 12.13 -2.55
CA PRO A 132 22.10 10.88 -2.44
C PRO A 132 20.59 11.13 -2.57
N SER A 133 19.84 10.12 -3.03
CA SER A 133 18.37 10.13 -3.04
C SER A 133 17.82 8.89 -2.35
N GLY A 134 16.60 9.02 -1.85
CA GLY A 134 15.82 7.92 -1.29
C GLY A 134 14.36 8.05 -1.65
N THR A 135 13.54 7.24 -1.01
CA THR A 135 12.09 7.20 -1.22
C THR A 135 11.37 7.52 0.10
N GLY A 136 10.18 8.11 0.02
CA GLY A 136 9.27 8.27 1.15
C GLY A 136 7.83 7.93 0.78
N LEU A 137 7.02 7.69 1.79
CA LEU A 137 5.59 7.45 1.70
C LEU A 137 4.83 8.60 2.37
N VAL A 138 3.91 9.22 1.65
CA VAL A 138 3.00 10.25 2.19
C VAL A 138 1.98 9.58 3.12
N LEU A 139 1.96 10.00 4.40
CA LEU A 139 1.04 9.50 5.42
C LEU A 139 -0.29 10.27 5.41
N ASP A 140 -0.20 11.60 5.28
CA ASP A 140 -1.34 12.51 5.24
C ASP A 140 -1.02 13.75 4.38
N GLN A 141 -1.77 14.85 4.55
CA GLN A 141 -1.60 16.05 3.75
C GLN A 141 -0.31 16.84 4.02
N SER A 142 0.48 16.49 5.05
CA SER A 142 1.70 17.22 5.42
C SER A 142 2.88 16.34 5.80
N HIS A 143 2.67 15.06 6.09
CA HIS A 143 3.69 14.17 6.64
C HIS A 143 4.12 13.08 5.65
N ILE A 144 5.42 12.85 5.58
CA ILE A 144 6.07 11.82 4.78
C ILE A 144 6.93 10.98 5.71
N VAL A 145 6.77 9.66 5.68
CA VAL A 145 7.68 8.73 6.37
C VAL A 145 8.75 8.24 5.40
N THR A 146 9.99 8.12 5.90
CA THR A 146 11.14 7.58 5.19
C THR A 146 12.12 6.96 6.18
N ASN A 147 13.27 6.49 5.71
CA ASN A 147 14.34 6.04 6.59
C ASN A 147 15.13 7.24 7.13
N ARG A 148 15.59 7.12 8.39
CA ARG A 148 16.42 8.15 9.02
C ARG A 148 17.71 8.39 8.25
N HIS A 149 18.37 7.33 7.78
CA HIS A 149 19.64 7.49 7.09
C HIS A 149 19.52 8.21 5.75
N VAL A 150 18.34 8.18 5.10
CA VAL A 150 18.09 8.95 3.88
C VAL A 150 18.29 10.43 4.22
N LEU A 151 17.72 10.89 5.35
CA LEU A 151 17.95 12.25 5.82
C LEU A 151 19.41 12.49 6.22
N GLU A 152 20.04 11.59 6.98
CA GLU A 152 21.46 11.75 7.35
C GLU A 152 22.37 11.87 6.11
N GLY A 153 22.07 11.15 5.03
CA GLY A 153 22.79 11.26 3.76
C GLY A 153 22.58 12.59 3.03
N LEU A 154 21.45 13.26 3.27
CA LEU A 154 21.08 14.52 2.61
C LEU A 154 21.61 15.76 3.33
N ILE A 155 21.49 15.76 4.66
CA ILE A 155 21.69 16.93 5.54
C ILE A 155 22.68 16.66 6.69
N GLY A 156 23.26 15.46 6.76
CA GLY A 156 24.18 15.05 7.84
C GLY A 156 23.48 14.76 9.19
N ASP A 157 24.27 14.51 10.23
CA ASP A 157 23.79 14.21 11.60
C ASP A 157 23.02 15.36 12.28
N ARG A 158 23.00 16.55 11.65
CA ARG A 158 22.32 17.74 12.16
C ARG A 158 21.59 18.39 11.01
N VAL A 159 20.26 18.42 11.07
CA VAL A 159 19.43 19.31 10.25
C VAL A 159 19.94 20.74 10.47
N ARG A 160 20.77 21.26 9.56
CA ARG A 160 21.08 22.69 9.52
C ARG A 160 19.91 23.37 8.83
N ALA A 161 19.47 24.49 9.39
CA ALA A 161 18.25 25.20 8.98
C ALA A 161 18.27 25.72 7.52
N ASP A 162 19.38 25.57 6.80
CA ASP A 162 19.64 26.10 5.46
C ASP A 162 19.78 25.03 4.36
N GLU A 163 19.77 23.73 4.69
CA GLU A 163 19.78 22.67 3.68
C GLU A 163 18.37 22.20 3.34
N ALA A 164 17.95 22.44 2.09
CA ALA A 164 16.62 22.08 1.62
C ALA A 164 16.52 20.57 1.32
N ILE A 165 15.47 19.94 1.85
CA ILE A 165 15.03 18.62 1.42
C ILE A 165 14.07 18.83 0.25
N GLU A 166 14.36 18.20 -0.88
CA GLU A 166 13.48 18.21 -2.03
C GLU A 166 12.62 16.94 -2.04
N VAL A 167 11.31 17.12 -2.27
CA VAL A 167 10.36 16.02 -2.39
C VAL A 167 9.74 16.08 -3.78
N HIS A 168 9.97 15.03 -4.57
CA HIS A 168 9.49 14.92 -5.95
C HIS A 168 8.40 13.84 -6.03
N PRO A 169 7.16 14.16 -6.44
CA PRO A 169 6.13 13.15 -6.65
C PRO A 169 6.50 12.25 -7.84
N SER A 170 6.04 11.00 -7.80
CA SER A 170 6.20 10.03 -8.89
C SER A 170 5.56 10.46 -10.21
N PHE A 171 4.56 11.34 -10.14
CA PHE A 171 3.85 11.90 -11.26
C PHE A 171 3.97 13.42 -11.26
N LYS A 172 4.43 13.95 -12.39
CA LYS A 172 4.41 15.38 -12.69
C LYS A 172 3.30 15.65 -13.69
N ALA A 173 2.28 16.42 -13.29
CA ALA A 173 1.27 16.87 -14.21
C ALA A 173 1.92 17.71 -15.33
N PRO A 174 1.41 17.66 -16.58
CA PRO A 174 1.85 18.55 -17.65
C PRO A 174 1.80 20.00 -17.16
N ASP A 175 2.89 20.75 -17.40
CA ASP A 175 3.07 22.15 -17.00
C ASP A 175 3.13 22.45 -15.48
N ALA A 176 3.19 21.41 -14.62
CA ALA A 176 3.38 21.61 -13.19
C ALA A 176 4.75 22.26 -12.90
N GLN A 177 4.71 23.35 -12.14
CA GLN A 177 5.90 24.03 -11.66
C GLN A 177 6.34 23.47 -10.31
N TRP A 178 7.65 23.41 -10.11
CA TRP A 178 8.23 23.05 -8.82
C TRP A 178 7.91 24.13 -7.79
N VAL A 179 7.47 23.71 -6.62
CA VAL A 179 7.18 24.62 -5.50
C VAL A 179 8.06 24.20 -4.33
N SER A 180 8.93 25.10 -3.89
CA SER A 180 9.67 24.92 -2.65
C SER A 180 8.75 25.24 -1.48
N ARG A 181 8.76 24.37 -0.47
CA ARG A 181 8.03 24.54 0.78
C ARG A 181 8.99 24.39 1.96
N PRO A 182 8.82 25.16 3.05
CA PRO A 182 9.51 24.87 4.29
C PRO A 182 9.17 23.46 4.74
N SER A 183 10.20 22.69 5.10
CA SER A 183 10.06 21.36 5.62
C SER A 183 10.96 21.17 6.83
N TYR A 184 10.46 20.51 7.86
CA TYR A 184 11.27 20.07 8.99
C TYR A 184 11.22 18.54 9.08
N ALA A 185 12.28 17.94 9.60
CA ALA A 185 12.35 16.49 9.73
C ALA A 185 12.71 16.09 11.16
N ILE A 186 12.02 15.06 11.66
CA ILE A 186 12.28 14.44 12.96
C ILE A 186 12.67 12.99 12.68
N ALA A 187 13.82 12.58 13.22
CA ALA A 187 14.32 11.23 13.04
C ALA A 187 14.29 10.46 14.36
N HIS A 188 13.89 9.18 14.28
CA HIS A 188 13.80 8.34 15.47
C HIS A 188 15.20 8.01 16.01
N PRO A 189 15.42 8.04 17.33
CA PRO A 189 16.76 7.85 17.90
C PRO A 189 17.31 6.43 17.69
N GLU A 190 16.45 5.41 17.66
CA GLU A 190 16.85 4.00 17.67
C GLU A 190 16.44 3.19 16.44
N ILE A 191 15.46 3.68 15.69
CA ILE A 191 14.86 2.96 14.56
C ILE A 191 15.20 3.78 13.33
N ASP A 192 15.54 3.13 12.23
CA ASP A 192 15.89 3.80 10.97
C ASP A 192 14.64 4.36 10.26
N VAL A 193 13.88 5.20 10.97
CA VAL A 193 12.63 5.83 10.53
C VAL A 193 12.69 7.31 10.86
N ALA A 194 12.21 8.13 9.94
CA ALA A 194 12.05 9.56 10.12
C ALA A 194 10.77 10.07 9.46
N VAL A 195 10.27 11.21 9.96
CA VAL A 195 9.12 11.90 9.42
C VAL A 195 9.55 13.28 8.95
N ILE A 196 9.29 13.58 7.67
CA ILE A 196 9.38 14.92 7.10
C ILE A 196 7.99 15.54 7.20
N THR A 197 7.91 16.77 7.70
CA THR A 197 6.69 17.57 7.68
C THR A 197 6.90 18.76 6.77
N ALA A 198 6.01 18.93 5.79
CA ALA A 198 5.98 20.06 4.89
C ALA A 198 4.88 21.04 5.27
N GLU A 199 5.19 22.33 5.24
CA GLU A 199 4.24 23.39 5.53
C GLU A 199 3.46 23.79 4.27
N PHE A 200 2.13 23.79 4.38
CA PHE A 200 1.23 24.18 3.29
C PHE A 200 0.32 25.33 3.70
N ALA A 201 -0.06 26.16 2.73
CA ALA A 201 -1.13 27.12 2.90
C ALA A 201 -2.49 26.41 3.02
N GLU A 202 -3.49 27.10 3.57
CA GLU A 202 -4.83 26.54 3.72
C GLU A 202 -5.38 26.01 2.38
N GLY A 203 -5.93 24.79 2.40
CA GLY A 203 -6.46 24.11 1.22
C GLY A 203 -5.39 23.48 0.30
N GLN A 204 -4.11 23.54 0.65
CA GLN A 204 -3.02 22.85 -0.03
C GLN A 204 -2.48 21.71 0.83
N GLY A 205 -1.87 20.72 0.19
CA GLY A 205 -1.27 19.60 0.87
C GLY A 205 -0.73 18.56 -0.09
N LEU A 206 -0.03 17.58 0.47
CA LEU A 206 0.31 16.34 -0.22
C LEU A 206 -0.96 15.55 -0.53
N LEU A 207 -0.87 14.73 -1.59
CA LEU A 207 -1.92 13.78 -1.89
C LEU A 207 -1.86 12.63 -0.88
N ALA A 208 -2.83 12.58 0.03
CA ALA A 208 -2.99 11.47 0.96
C ALA A 208 -3.82 10.35 0.33
N LEU A 209 -3.52 9.09 0.66
CA LEU A 209 -4.27 7.92 0.20
C LEU A 209 -5.36 7.56 1.21
N PRO A 210 -6.66 7.78 0.89
CA PRO A 210 -7.74 7.48 1.84
C PRO A 210 -7.77 6.01 2.21
N GLY A 211 -7.86 5.72 3.50
CA GLY A 211 -7.90 4.36 4.02
C GLY A 211 -6.58 3.61 3.97
N MET A 212 -5.45 4.27 3.70
CA MET A 212 -4.15 3.65 3.86
C MET A 212 -3.97 3.11 5.28
N ALA A 213 -3.52 1.87 5.39
CA ALA A 213 -3.31 1.19 6.66
C ALA A 213 -2.04 0.34 6.61
N PHE A 214 -1.51 0.09 7.79
CA PHE A 214 -0.33 -0.69 8.06
C PHE A 214 -0.73 -2.03 8.68
N ARG A 215 0.05 -3.07 8.45
CA ARG A 215 -0.02 -4.31 9.25
C ARG A 215 1.35 -4.98 9.27
N ASN A 216 1.62 -5.82 10.25
CA ASN A 216 2.86 -6.60 10.24
C ASN A 216 2.91 -7.57 9.05
N PRO A 217 4.12 -7.88 8.53
CA PRO A 217 4.32 -8.82 7.44
C PRO A 217 3.94 -10.25 7.88
N ARG A 218 3.43 -11.03 6.94
CA ARG A 218 3.06 -12.44 7.11
C ARG A 218 3.88 -13.30 6.14
N TRP A 219 4.03 -14.57 6.47
CA TRP A 219 4.65 -15.54 5.57
C TRP A 219 3.87 -15.57 4.26
N ASP A 220 4.61 -15.58 3.14
CA ASP A 220 4.02 -15.70 1.80
C ASP A 220 3.15 -14.49 1.40
N ASP A 221 3.29 -13.34 2.08
CA ASP A 221 2.74 -12.09 1.55
C ASP A 221 3.34 -11.81 0.18
N ASP A 222 2.49 -11.69 -0.83
CA ASP A 222 2.82 -11.24 -2.18
C ASP A 222 2.94 -9.71 -2.17
N ILE A 223 4.17 -9.20 -2.25
CA ILE A 223 4.50 -7.81 -1.99
C ILE A 223 4.98 -7.04 -3.22
N ARG A 224 4.82 -5.72 -3.13
CA ARG A 224 5.29 -4.72 -4.08
C ARG A 224 6.16 -3.73 -3.34
N VAL A 225 7.37 -3.53 -3.84
CA VAL A 225 8.34 -2.57 -3.31
C VAL A 225 8.38 -1.38 -4.24
N PHE A 226 8.07 -0.20 -3.72
CA PHE A 226 8.08 1.05 -4.48
C PHE A 226 9.34 1.86 -4.16
N GLY A 227 9.96 2.42 -5.18
CA GLY A 227 11.14 3.25 -4.96
C GLY A 227 11.66 3.96 -6.19
N PHE A 228 12.63 4.85 -5.99
CA PHE A 228 13.30 5.63 -7.04
C PHE A 228 14.77 5.24 -7.15
N PRO A 229 15.09 4.01 -7.61
CA PRO A 229 16.46 3.59 -7.75
C PRO A 229 17.14 4.35 -8.88
N TYR A 230 18.44 4.56 -8.76
CA TYR A 230 19.21 5.14 -9.84
C TYR A 230 19.31 4.16 -11.01
N VAL A 231 18.80 4.57 -12.18
CA VAL A 231 18.89 3.80 -13.42
C VAL A 231 19.87 4.49 -14.36
N MET A 232 20.98 3.80 -14.65
CA MET A 232 22.00 4.33 -15.56
C MET A 232 21.41 4.68 -16.93
N GLY A 233 21.70 5.89 -17.40
CA GLY A 233 21.29 6.37 -18.73
C GLY A 233 19.92 7.07 -18.76
N LEU A 234 19.21 7.17 -17.63
CA LEU A 234 18.03 8.02 -17.50
C LEU A 234 18.40 9.38 -16.91
N THR A 235 17.77 10.44 -17.42
CA THR A 235 17.91 11.81 -16.90
C THR A 235 17.08 12.05 -15.65
N GLU A 236 15.98 11.31 -15.51
CA GLU A 236 15.09 11.34 -14.36
C GLU A 236 15.18 9.99 -13.64
N GLN A 237 14.91 9.98 -12.34
CA GLN A 237 14.74 8.74 -11.58
C GLN A 237 13.25 8.40 -11.61
N PRO A 238 12.79 7.49 -12.47
CA PRO A 238 11.39 7.07 -12.44
C PRO A 238 11.13 6.23 -11.20
N ILE A 239 9.89 6.23 -10.74
CA ILE A 239 9.44 5.22 -9.79
C ILE A 239 9.53 3.84 -10.43
N THR A 240 10.01 2.87 -9.67
CA THR A 240 10.01 1.45 -10.01
C THR A 240 9.15 0.70 -9.01
N VAL A 241 8.56 -0.41 -9.48
CA VAL A 241 7.81 -1.33 -8.62
C VAL A 241 8.37 -2.71 -8.84
N GLU A 242 8.95 -3.26 -7.79
CA GLU A 242 9.52 -4.61 -7.78
C GLU A 242 8.55 -5.55 -7.06
N HIS A 243 8.49 -6.80 -7.54
CA HIS A 243 7.61 -7.85 -7.02
C HIS A 243 8.43 -8.93 -6.31
N GLY A 244 7.86 -9.50 -5.26
CA GLY A 244 8.42 -10.65 -4.57
C GLY A 244 7.51 -11.08 -3.42
N ASP A 245 8.05 -11.91 -2.53
CA ASP A 245 7.31 -12.52 -1.43
C ASP A 245 8.02 -12.25 -0.10
N VAL A 246 7.28 -12.27 1.00
CA VAL A 246 7.86 -12.31 2.34
C VAL A 246 8.33 -13.73 2.66
N VAL A 247 9.64 -13.88 2.83
CA VAL A 247 10.31 -15.17 3.05
C VAL A 247 10.80 -15.36 4.48
N ASN A 248 10.68 -14.34 5.34
CA ASN A 248 10.80 -14.48 6.79
C ASN A 248 10.19 -13.26 7.48
N VAL A 249 9.23 -13.45 8.38
CA VAL A 249 8.51 -12.34 9.04
C VAL A 249 9.26 -11.71 10.21
N ALA A 250 10.25 -12.40 10.76
CA ALA A 250 10.95 -11.97 11.98
C ALA A 250 12.41 -12.40 11.95
N ALA A 251 13.27 -11.43 11.65
CA ALA A 251 14.71 -11.53 11.74
C ALA A 251 15.26 -10.31 12.49
N GLU A 252 16.55 -10.33 12.79
CA GLU A 252 17.25 -9.20 13.40
C GLU A 252 18.43 -8.79 12.52
N ALA A 253 18.54 -7.50 12.27
CA ALA A 253 19.75 -6.92 11.71
C ALA A 253 20.75 -6.58 12.82
N PRO A 254 22.07 -6.77 12.57
CA PRO A 254 23.09 -6.37 13.53
C PRO A 254 23.11 -4.85 13.74
N ALA A 255 23.69 -4.41 14.85
CA ALA A 255 23.95 -2.99 15.08
C ALA A 255 25.00 -2.49 14.08
N VAL A 256 24.67 -1.44 13.32
CA VAL A 256 25.51 -0.90 12.24
C VAL A 256 25.30 0.61 12.17
N GLY A 257 26.37 1.38 11.96
CA GLY A 257 26.27 2.81 11.63
C GLY A 257 25.58 3.66 12.72
N GLY A 258 25.69 3.29 13.99
CA GLY A 258 25.05 3.99 15.10
C GLY A 258 23.63 3.52 15.45
N PHE A 259 23.07 2.57 14.69
CA PHE A 259 21.77 1.97 14.98
C PHE A 259 21.94 0.72 15.85
N PRO A 260 21.08 0.51 16.88
CA PRO A 260 21.05 -0.73 17.64
C PRO A 260 20.61 -1.91 16.76
N ARG A 261 20.73 -3.13 17.31
CA ARG A 261 20.06 -4.30 16.71
C ARG A 261 18.58 -4.00 16.60
N HIS A 262 18.00 -4.24 15.43
CA HIS A 262 16.60 -3.91 15.15
C HIS A 262 15.92 -5.03 14.39
N LYS A 263 14.60 -5.09 14.53
CA LYS A 263 13.78 -6.09 13.86
C LYS A 263 13.67 -5.77 12.38
N VAL A 264 13.78 -6.80 11.56
CA VAL A 264 13.59 -6.75 10.12
C VAL A 264 12.77 -7.97 9.69
N PHE A 265 12.14 -7.90 8.53
CA PHE A 265 11.63 -9.08 7.82
C PHE A 265 12.41 -9.24 6.52
N LEU A 266 12.42 -10.45 5.96
CA LEU A 266 13.13 -10.78 4.73
C LEU A 266 12.15 -10.91 3.56
N THR A 267 12.58 -10.47 2.38
CA THR A 267 11.83 -10.60 1.13
C THR A 267 12.72 -11.04 -0.04
N SER A 268 12.10 -11.66 -1.04
CA SER A 268 12.72 -11.94 -2.36
C SER A 268 12.64 -10.76 -3.34
N ALA A 269 11.86 -9.71 -3.04
CA ALA A 269 11.73 -8.54 -3.91
C ALA A 269 13.06 -7.79 -4.01
N ILE A 270 13.49 -7.46 -5.23
CA ILE A 270 14.79 -6.84 -5.46
C ILE A 270 14.79 -5.40 -4.96
N GLU A 271 15.70 -5.07 -4.05
CA GLU A 271 15.89 -3.70 -3.56
C GLU A 271 17.23 -3.13 -4.04
N ARG A 272 17.20 -1.89 -4.53
CA ARG A 272 18.40 -1.18 -5.00
C ARG A 272 18.59 0.13 -4.24
N PRO A 273 19.81 0.69 -4.19
CA PRO A 273 20.02 2.05 -3.69
C PRO A 273 19.03 3.02 -4.35
N GLY A 274 18.34 3.82 -3.53
CA GLY A 274 17.22 4.68 -3.92
C GLY A 274 15.84 4.14 -3.54
N ASN A 275 15.68 2.82 -3.33
CA ASN A 275 14.42 2.26 -2.81
C ASN A 275 14.24 2.50 -1.31
N SER A 276 15.31 2.81 -0.57
CA SER A 276 15.24 2.91 0.89
C SER A 276 14.31 4.02 1.37
N GLY A 277 13.55 3.71 2.42
CA GLY A 277 12.42 4.53 2.88
C GLY A 277 11.15 4.37 2.06
N GLY A 278 11.20 3.63 0.94
CA GLY A 278 10.04 3.31 0.13
C GLY A 278 9.13 2.27 0.78
N PRO A 279 7.82 2.31 0.49
CA PRO A 279 6.86 1.40 1.08
C PRO A 279 6.98 0.00 0.47
N ILE A 280 6.81 -1.00 1.34
CA ILE A 280 6.60 -2.39 0.98
C ILE A 280 5.13 -2.70 1.23
N VAL A 281 4.39 -3.05 0.19
CA VAL A 281 2.92 -3.17 0.23
C VAL A 281 2.50 -4.57 -0.17
N ALA A 282 1.67 -5.20 0.64
CA ALA A 282 1.15 -6.54 0.35
C ALA A 282 -0.06 -6.52 -0.59
N GLN A 283 -0.43 -7.70 -1.11
CA GLN A 283 -1.54 -7.95 -2.03
C GLN A 283 -2.90 -7.50 -1.49
N ASP A 284 -3.05 -7.41 -0.16
CA ASP A 284 -4.25 -6.90 0.50
C ASP A 284 -4.30 -5.36 0.60
N GLY A 285 -3.32 -4.67 0.02
CA GLY A 285 -3.27 -3.21 -0.09
C GLY A 285 -2.71 -2.50 1.14
N ARG A 286 -2.26 -3.24 2.16
CA ARG A 286 -1.66 -2.67 3.38
C ARG A 286 -0.15 -2.54 3.26
N VAL A 287 0.39 -1.49 3.87
CA VAL A 287 1.85 -1.34 4.03
C VAL A 287 2.33 -2.33 5.07
N VAL A 288 3.27 -3.20 4.69
CA VAL A 288 3.87 -4.21 5.58
C VAL A 288 5.26 -3.81 6.09
N GLY A 289 5.84 -2.76 5.51
CA GLY A 289 7.06 -2.17 6.03
C GLY A 289 7.67 -1.09 5.14
N LEU A 290 8.89 -0.70 5.49
CA LEU A 290 9.73 0.22 4.70
C LEU A 290 11.04 -0.46 4.30
N VAL A 291 11.52 -0.18 3.09
CA VAL A 291 12.78 -0.73 2.55
C VAL A 291 14.00 -0.25 3.34
N VAL A 292 14.86 -1.19 3.74
CA VAL A 292 16.15 -0.91 4.38
C VAL A 292 17.27 -0.90 3.36
N ASP A 293 18.23 0.02 3.49
CA ASP A 293 19.41 0.02 2.63
C ASP A 293 20.34 -1.19 2.93
N HIS A 294 20.72 -1.88 1.86
CA HIS A 294 21.61 -3.03 1.87
C HIS A 294 23.08 -2.63 1.93
N THR A 295 23.44 -1.43 1.48
CA THR A 295 24.85 -1.01 1.38
C THR A 295 25.52 -0.83 2.75
N ARG A 296 24.74 -0.55 3.81
CA ARG A 296 25.26 -0.41 5.17
C ARG A 296 25.63 -1.74 5.84
N SER A 297 25.14 -2.90 5.36
CA SER A 297 25.38 -4.17 6.05
C SER A 297 26.79 -4.76 5.97
N GLY A 298 27.77 -4.08 5.36
CA GLY A 298 29.14 -4.61 5.29
C GLY A 298 29.24 -5.96 4.57
N MET A 299 28.22 -6.30 3.75
CA MET A 299 28.23 -7.49 2.87
C MET A 299 29.11 -7.30 1.64
N SER A 300 29.89 -6.21 1.56
CA SER A 300 31.20 -6.26 0.91
C SER A 300 32.13 -7.12 1.78
N GLY A 301 32.08 -8.44 1.57
CA GLY A 301 32.77 -9.44 2.38
C GLY A 301 34.21 -9.04 2.74
N SER A 302 34.42 -8.71 4.01
CA SER A 302 35.74 -8.61 4.64
C SER A 302 35.98 -9.87 5.48
N GLY A 303 35.74 -11.04 4.87
CA GLY A 303 36.14 -12.34 5.40
C GLY A 303 37.26 -12.89 4.53
N PRO A 304 38.29 -13.56 5.10
CA PRO A 304 39.43 -14.06 4.32
C PRO A 304 39.09 -15.12 3.25
N ASP A 305 37.83 -15.58 3.19
CA ASP A 305 37.30 -16.54 2.21
C ASP A 305 36.10 -16.01 1.39
N ALA A 306 35.80 -14.71 1.45
CA ALA A 306 34.78 -14.13 0.57
C ALA A 306 35.36 -13.98 -0.84
N THR A 307 35.18 -15.02 -1.67
CA THR A 307 35.30 -14.85 -3.11
C THR A 307 34.40 -13.69 -3.53
N ALA A 308 34.95 -12.75 -4.27
CA ALA A 308 34.25 -11.60 -4.83
C ALA A 308 33.19 -12.09 -5.84
N GLY A 309 32.10 -12.65 -5.32
CA GLY A 309 30.86 -12.86 -6.05
C GLY A 309 30.13 -11.54 -6.12
N ASP A 310 29.59 -11.23 -7.31
CA ASP A 310 28.72 -10.10 -7.60
C ASP A 310 27.77 -9.83 -6.42
N GLY A 311 27.96 -8.68 -5.75
CA GLY A 311 27.58 -8.41 -4.36
C GLY A 311 26.07 -8.24 -4.10
N THR A 312 25.24 -9.06 -4.76
CA THR A 312 23.79 -9.06 -4.60
C THR A 312 23.42 -9.97 -3.43
N PRO A 313 22.71 -9.46 -2.41
CA PRO A 313 22.26 -10.29 -1.30
C PRO A 313 21.23 -11.33 -1.79
N PRO A 314 21.17 -12.53 -1.20
CA PRO A 314 20.20 -13.56 -1.59
C PRO A 314 18.76 -13.19 -1.22
N PHE A 315 18.59 -12.31 -0.22
CA PHE A 315 17.32 -11.78 0.25
C PHE A 315 17.48 -10.33 0.69
N TYR A 316 16.39 -9.59 0.59
CA TYR A 316 16.31 -8.19 0.96
C TYR A 316 15.53 -8.00 2.26
N ARG A 317 15.44 -6.77 2.78
CA ARG A 317 14.97 -6.50 4.15
C ARG A 317 14.07 -5.28 4.24
N GLY A 318 13.01 -5.43 5.01
CA GLY A 318 12.17 -4.30 5.42
C GLY A 318 12.11 -4.11 6.93
N ILE A 319 11.90 -2.86 7.35
CA ILE A 319 11.48 -2.52 8.72
C ILE A 319 10.00 -2.91 8.83
N PRO A 320 9.59 -3.80 9.75
CA PRO A 320 8.19 -4.22 9.87
C PRO A 320 7.29 -3.02 10.16
N ALA A 321 6.10 -2.99 9.57
CA ALA A 321 5.17 -1.88 9.73
C ALA A 321 4.84 -1.54 11.19
N GLY A 322 4.74 -2.52 12.09
CA GLY A 322 4.52 -2.25 13.51
C GLY A 322 5.66 -1.46 14.16
N GLU A 323 6.91 -1.67 13.73
CA GLU A 323 8.06 -0.89 14.17
C GLU A 323 8.05 0.53 13.58
N VAL A 324 7.60 0.66 12.33
CA VAL A 324 7.44 1.97 11.66
C VAL A 324 6.38 2.81 12.36
N VAL A 325 5.18 2.25 12.58
CA VAL A 325 4.08 2.95 13.25
C VAL A 325 4.47 3.33 14.67
N ARG A 326 5.10 2.41 15.41
CA ARG A 326 5.65 2.69 16.75
C ARG A 326 6.62 3.88 16.73
N ALA A 327 7.58 3.90 15.80
CA ALA A 327 8.55 5.00 15.69
C ALA A 327 7.85 6.34 15.39
N VAL A 328 6.86 6.34 14.50
CA VAL A 328 6.06 7.54 14.15
C VAL A 328 5.31 8.07 15.37
N GLU A 329 4.70 7.18 16.17
CA GLU A 329 4.01 7.55 17.41
C GLU A 329 4.97 8.05 18.50
N GLU A 330 6.11 7.38 18.71
CA GLU A 330 7.13 7.78 19.69
C GLU A 330 7.75 9.16 19.36
N MET A 331 7.75 9.57 18.09
CA MET A 331 8.13 10.92 17.65
C MET A 331 7.04 11.98 17.84
N GLY A 332 5.85 11.60 18.34
CA GLY A 332 4.73 12.50 18.63
C GLY A 332 3.70 12.65 17.51
N PHE A 333 3.79 11.86 16.44
CA PHE A 333 2.83 11.88 15.33
C PHE A 333 1.73 10.83 15.51
N THR A 334 0.83 11.05 16.48
CA THR A 334 -0.22 10.09 16.82
C THR A 334 -1.34 10.07 15.79
N GLY A 335 -1.76 8.87 15.36
CA GLY A 335 -2.96 8.66 14.54
C GLY A 335 -2.83 8.98 13.06
N ILE A 336 -1.62 9.35 12.58
CA ILE A 336 -1.37 9.57 11.14
C ILE A 336 -0.96 8.29 10.40
N ALA A 337 -0.55 7.25 11.14
CA ALA A 337 -0.28 5.92 10.61
C ALA A 337 -1.11 4.90 11.39
N ILE A 338 -2.06 4.24 10.72
CA ILE A 338 -2.98 3.31 11.38
C ILE A 338 -2.47 1.87 11.22
N LEU A 339 -2.06 1.25 12.32
CA LEU A 339 -1.73 -0.16 12.38
C LEU A 339 -3.02 -0.98 12.59
N GLU A 340 -3.33 -1.86 11.65
CA GLU A 340 -4.34 -2.88 11.83
C GLU A 340 -3.67 -4.14 12.38
N ASP A 341 -4.17 -4.61 13.52
CA ASP A 341 -3.85 -5.93 14.05
C ASP A 341 -4.42 -6.95 13.08
N GLY A 342 -3.59 -7.41 12.15
CA GLY A 342 -3.94 -8.51 11.29
C GLY A 342 -4.18 -9.72 12.18
N ALA A 343 -5.46 -10.08 12.38
CA ALA A 343 -5.92 -11.20 13.21
C ALA A 343 -4.85 -12.30 13.28
N ALA A 344 -4.15 -12.32 14.41
CA ALA A 344 -3.32 -13.43 14.82
C ALA A 344 -4.24 -14.35 15.63
N GLU A 345 -4.94 -15.23 14.92
CA GLU A 345 -5.47 -16.49 15.47
C GLU A 345 -5.10 -17.62 14.52
#